data_AF-A0A931YZL3-F1
#
_entry.id   AF-A0A931YZL3-F1
#
_cell.length_a   1.000
_cell.length_b   1.000
_cell.length_c   1.000
_cell.angle_alpha   90.00
_cell.angle_beta   90.00
_cell.angle_gamma   90.00
#
_symmetry.space_group_name_H-M   'P 1'
#
loop_
_entity.id
_entity.type
_entity.pdbx_description
1 polymer ?
#
loop_
_entity_poly.entity_id
_entity_poly.type
_entity_poly.pdbx_seq_one_letter_code
_entity_poly.pdbx_strand_id
1 'polypeptide(L)'
;MILLGLTIGIVAGALPGITMLNSIVLVLPFTYLMGIVPALLLMIGVYCGGVFGGSITGILFNIPGDPMNVPTTWEGYRLNRQGKTQYALGLAIMSSAFGGLVSALFLAFFAPPFAKFALTFSTVEFFAVVVFGLA
;
A
#
# COMPACT_ATOMS: atom_id res chain seq x y z
N MET A 1 -0.76 12.91 -12.71
CA MET A 1 -1.19 11.52 -12.48
C MET A 1 -1.15 11.13 -11.01
N ILE A 2 -0.12 11.48 -10.24
CA ILE A 2 -0.02 11.15 -8.81
C ILE A 2 -1.24 11.60 -8.00
N LEU A 3 -1.61 12.88 -8.06
CA LEU A 3 -2.79 13.41 -7.32
C LEU A 3 -4.08 12.66 -7.67
N LEU A 4 -4.26 12.32 -8.95
CA LEU A 4 -5.44 11.63 -9.47
C LEU A 4 -5.46 10.17 -9.02
N GLY A 5 -4.31 9.50 -9.03
CA GLY A 5 -4.18 8.16 -8.48
C GLY A 5 -4.40 8.14 -6.96
N LEU A 6 -3.91 9.16 -6.25
CA LEU A 6 -4.03 9.26 -4.80
C LEU A 6 -5.48 9.48 -4.37
N THR A 7 -6.24 10.34 -5.07
CA THR A 7 -7.67 10.52 -4.80
C THR A 7 -8.45 9.25 -5.09
N ILE A 8 -8.21 8.60 -6.24
CA ILE A 8 -8.85 7.31 -6.58
C ILE A 8 -8.51 6.26 -5.51
N GLY A 9 -7.25 6.16 -5.11
CA GLY A 9 -6.80 5.20 -4.11
C GLY A 9 -7.44 5.44 -2.74
N ILE A 10 -7.52 6.68 -2.28
CA ILE A 10 -8.17 7.00 -1.00
C ILE A 10 -9.66 6.67 -1.05
N VAL A 11 -10.36 7.04 -2.13
CA VAL A 11 -11.79 6.76 -2.27
C VAL A 11 -12.04 5.25 -2.34
N ALA A 12 -11.23 4.52 -3.11
CA ALA A 12 -11.35 3.08 -3.24
C ALA A 12 -11.03 2.36 -1.93
N GLY A 13 -9.95 2.74 -1.22
CA GLY A 13 -9.59 2.15 0.07
C GLY A 13 -10.55 2.53 1.21
N ALA A 14 -11.23 3.67 1.11
CA ALA A 14 -12.27 4.08 2.05
C ALA A 14 -13.60 3.33 1.83
N LEU A 15 -13.72 2.47 0.82
CA LEU A 15 -14.87 1.58 0.65
C LEU A 15 -14.59 0.24 1.34
N PRO A 16 -15.43 -0.19 2.30
CA PRO A 16 -15.24 -1.48 2.96
C PRO A 16 -15.35 -2.61 1.92
N GLY A 17 -14.37 -3.52 1.91
CA GLY A 17 -14.30 -4.65 0.98
C GLY A 17 -13.47 -4.39 -0.28
N ILE A 18 -13.04 -3.16 -0.55
CA ILE A 18 -12.05 -2.87 -1.60
C ILE A 18 -10.68 -2.71 -0.96
N THR A 19 -9.83 -3.74 -1.13
CA THR A 19 -8.44 -3.72 -0.70
C THR A 19 -7.59 -2.83 -1.61
N MET A 20 -6.39 -2.50 -1.15
CA MET A 20 -5.38 -1.80 -1.95
C MET A 20 -5.08 -2.54 -3.26
N LEU A 21 -4.91 -3.87 -3.19
CA LEU A 21 -4.65 -4.71 -4.37
C LEU A 21 -5.79 -4.64 -5.39
N ASN A 22 -7.04 -4.72 -4.92
CA ASN A 22 -8.21 -4.61 -5.80
C ASN A 22 -8.28 -3.23 -6.46
N SER A 23 -7.91 -2.16 -5.75
CA SER A 23 -7.87 -0.80 -6.30
C SER A 23 -6.87 -0.67 -7.46
N ILE A 24 -5.70 -1.30 -7.32
CA ILE A 24 -4.66 -1.34 -8.37
C ILE A 24 -5.16 -2.12 -9.59
N VAL A 25 -5.79 -3.28 -9.38
CA VAL A 25 -6.36 -4.10 -10.46
C VAL A 25 -7.43 -3.33 -11.24
N LEU A 26 -8.28 -2.56 -10.55
CA LEU A 26 -9.31 -1.73 -11.19
C LEU A 26 -8.73 -0.62 -12.06
N VAL A 27 -7.54 -0.10 -11.72
CA VAL A 27 -6.87 0.97 -12.47
C VAL A 27 -5.97 0.42 -13.59
N LEU A 28 -5.57 -0.84 -13.51
CA LEU A 28 -4.75 -1.54 -14.50
C LEU A 28 -5.24 -1.38 -15.96
N PRO A 29 -6.53 -1.60 -16.31
CA PRO A 29 -6.98 -1.45 -17.69
C PRO A 29 -6.74 -0.04 -18.26
N PHE A 30 -6.77 0.99 -17.42
CA PHE A 30 -6.51 2.37 -17.85
C PHE A 30 -5.03 2.64 -18.11
N THR A 31 -4.14 1.85 -17.49
CA THR A 31 -2.68 2.01 -17.71
C THR A 31 -2.21 1.47 -19.05
N TYR A 32 -2.94 0.55 -19.69
CA TYR A 32 -2.58 0.05 -21.02
C TYR A 32 -2.66 1.12 -22.12
N LEU A 33 -3.47 2.14 -21.91
CA LEU A 33 -3.63 3.27 -22.84
C LEU A 33 -2.62 4.40 -22.57
N MET A 34 -1.81 4.28 -21.52
CA MET A 34 -0.89 5.32 -21.05
C MET A 34 0.58 4.97 -21.34
N GLY A 35 1.43 5.98 -21.44
CA GLY A 35 2.89 5.78 -21.42
C GLY A 35 3.38 5.21 -20.08
N ILE A 36 4.54 4.58 -20.08
CA ILE A 36 5.12 3.88 -18.91
C ILE A 36 5.21 4.79 -17.67
N VAL A 37 5.71 6.03 -17.84
CA VAL A 37 5.87 6.99 -16.74
C VAL A 37 4.52 7.36 -16.10
N PRO A 38 3.52 7.87 -16.84
CA PRO A 38 2.22 8.20 -16.23
C PRO A 38 1.49 6.99 -15.65
N ALA A 39 1.63 5.80 -16.25
CA ALA A 39 1.08 4.55 -15.71
C ALA A 39 1.66 4.21 -14.33
N LEU A 40 2.98 4.24 -14.18
CA LEU A 40 3.65 4.00 -12.90
C LEU A 40 3.27 5.04 -11.84
N LEU A 41 3.24 6.31 -12.21
CA LEU A 41 2.86 7.39 -11.30
C LEU A 41 1.41 7.26 -10.81
N LEU A 42 0.50 6.81 -11.68
CA LEU A 42 -0.88 6.54 -11.32
C LEU A 42 -0.97 5.37 -10.34
N MET A 43 -0.29 4.26 -10.65
CA MET A 43 -0.28 3.04 -9.82
C MET A 43 0.30 3.28 -8.43
N ILE A 44 1.41 4.02 -8.33
CA ILE A 44 2.00 4.39 -7.05
C ILE A 44 1.07 5.30 -6.26
N GLY A 45 0.39 6.24 -6.93
CA GLY A 45 -0.62 7.10 -6.31
C GLY A 45 -1.77 6.30 -5.69
N VAL A 46 -2.32 5.36 -6.46
CA VAL A 46 -3.42 4.47 -6.02
C VAL A 46 -2.96 3.57 -4.88
N TYR A 47 -1.75 3.02 -4.95
CA TYR A 47 -1.14 2.24 -3.88
C TYR A 47 -1.06 3.03 -2.58
N CYS A 48 -0.39 4.19 -2.59
CA CYS A 48 -0.24 5.02 -1.39
C CYS A 48 -1.59 5.51 -0.84
N GLY A 49 -2.50 5.91 -1.73
CA GLY A 49 -3.83 6.34 -1.35
C GLY A 49 -4.68 5.20 -0.76
N GLY A 50 -4.59 4.00 -1.31
CA GLY A 50 -5.36 2.83 -0.89
C GLY A 50 -4.93 2.30 0.47
N VAL A 51 -3.62 2.22 0.75
CA VAL A 51 -3.09 1.82 2.06
C VAL A 51 -3.63 2.73 3.17
N PHE A 52 -3.56 4.05 2.94
CA PHE A 52 -4.11 5.02 3.89
C PHE A 52 -5.64 4.98 3.95
N GLY A 53 -6.32 4.89 2.80
CA GLY A 53 -7.78 4.84 2.69
C GLY A 53 -8.40 3.71 3.51
N GLY A 54 -7.79 2.52 3.52
CA GLY A 54 -8.23 1.39 4.34
C GLY A 54 -8.15 1.63 5.85
N SER A 55 -7.31 2.57 6.30
CA SER A 55 -7.26 2.98 7.70
C SER A 55 -8.45 3.84 8.10
N ILE A 56 -9.04 4.60 7.15
CA ILE A 56 -10.20 5.45 7.39
C ILE A 56 -11.42 4.59 7.79
N THR A 57 -11.71 3.56 7.00
CA THR A 57 -12.79 2.60 7.28
C THR A 57 -12.55 1.82 8.55
N GLY A 58 -11.30 1.43 8.80
CA GLY A 58 -10.94 0.71 10.01
C GLY A 58 -11.13 1.53 11.29
N ILE A 59 -10.74 2.81 11.28
CA ILE A 59 -10.88 3.71 12.43
C ILE A 59 -12.35 4.10 12.67
N LEU A 60 -13.10 4.42 11.61
CA LEU A 60 -14.47 4.93 11.74
C LEU A 60 -15.50 3.83 11.99
N PHE A 61 -15.42 2.73 11.25
CA PHE A 61 -16.48 1.72 11.19
C PHE A 61 -16.11 0.36 11.78
N ASN A 62 -14.87 0.17 12.26
CA ASN A 62 -14.35 -1.13 12.74
C ASN A 62 -14.44 -2.25 11.70
N ILE A 63 -14.40 -1.90 10.42
CA ILE A 63 -14.40 -2.86 9.32
C ILE A 63 -13.03 -2.76 8.65
N PRO A 64 -12.15 -3.77 8.80
CA PRO A 64 -10.86 -3.76 8.12
C PRO A 64 -11.08 -3.88 6.61
N GLY A 65 -10.54 -2.93 5.85
CA GLY A 65 -10.51 -3.00 4.39
C GLY A 65 -9.47 -4.00 3.85
N ASP A 66 -8.44 -4.29 4.64
CA ASP A 66 -7.32 -5.18 4.31
C ASP A 66 -6.82 -5.87 5.60
N PRO A 67 -6.35 -7.13 5.56
CA PRO A 67 -5.76 -7.82 6.73
C PRO A 67 -4.64 -7.02 7.40
N MET A 68 -3.89 -6.20 6.65
CA MET A 68 -2.82 -5.36 7.19
C MET A 68 -3.34 -4.26 8.12
N ASN A 69 -4.63 -3.91 8.03
CA ASN A 69 -5.26 -2.80 8.73
C ASN A 69 -6.03 -3.23 9.99
N VAL A 70 -5.99 -4.53 10.34
CA VAL A 70 -6.63 -5.08 11.55
C VAL A 70 -6.11 -4.43 12.85
N PRO A 71 -4.80 -4.16 13.03
CA PRO A 71 -4.34 -3.45 14.23
C PRO A 71 -4.95 -2.04 14.33
N THR A 72 -5.09 -1.38 13.18
CA THR A 72 -5.68 -0.04 13.06
C THR A 72 -7.16 -0.01 13.44
N THR A 73 -7.91 -1.09 13.22
CA THR A 73 -9.30 -1.17 13.68
C THR A 73 -9.37 -1.28 15.19
N TRP A 74 -8.51 -2.09 15.83
CA TRP A 74 -8.56 -2.30 17.28
C TRP A 74 -8.21 -1.04 18.06
N GLU A 75 -7.13 -0.36 17.68
CA GLU A 75 -6.67 0.85 18.38
C GLU A 75 -7.44 2.09 17.91
N GLY A 76 -7.61 2.23 16.60
CA GLY A 76 -8.25 3.37 15.98
C GLY A 76 -9.74 3.47 16.30
N TYR A 77 -10.47 2.36 16.28
CA TYR A 77 -11.90 2.38 16.62
C TYR A 77 -12.16 2.69 18.10
N ARG A 78 -11.27 2.25 19.01
CA ARG A 78 -11.33 2.63 20.43
C ARG A 78 -11.17 4.14 20.60
N LEU A 79 -10.22 4.76 19.88
CA LEU A 79 -10.03 6.21 19.87
C LEU A 79 -11.22 6.94 19.25
N ASN A 80 -11.81 6.40 18.18
CA ASN A 80 -13.02 6.95 17.57
C ASN A 80 -14.20 6.94 18.56
N ARG A 81 -14.41 5.85 19.32
CA ARG A 81 -15.44 5.78 20.37
C ARG A 81 -15.24 6.77 21.51
N GLN A 82 -14.02 7.26 21.72
CA GLN A 82 -13.70 8.31 22.69
C GLN A 82 -13.89 9.73 22.13
N GLY A 83 -14.39 9.88 20.90
CA GLY A 83 -14.51 11.16 20.20
C GLY A 83 -13.19 11.72 19.68
N LYS A 84 -12.10 10.94 19.70
CA LYS A 84 -10.74 11.35 19.26
C LYS A 84 -10.45 10.95 17.81
N THR A 85 -11.45 11.01 16.93
CA THR A 85 -11.37 10.57 15.53
C THR A 85 -10.29 11.31 14.74
N GLN A 86 -10.21 12.64 14.90
CA GLN A 86 -9.21 13.46 14.21
C GLN A 86 -7.78 13.10 14.62
N TYR A 87 -7.58 12.80 15.89
CA TYR A 87 -6.28 12.37 16.41
C TYR A 87 -5.89 11.00 15.87
N ALA A 88 -6.83 10.05 15.83
CA ALA A 88 -6.59 8.72 15.26
C ALA A 88 -6.25 8.77 13.77
N LEU A 89 -7.00 9.55 12.99
CA LEU A 89 -6.72 9.76 11.56
C LEU A 89 -5.37 10.46 11.34
N GLY A 90 -5.06 11.49 12.15
CA GLY A 90 -3.78 12.18 12.09
C GLY A 90 -2.60 11.25 12.35
N LEU A 91 -2.69 10.40 13.38
CA LEU A 91 -1.68 9.36 13.65
C LEU A 91 -1.53 8.37 12.51
N ALA A 92 -2.64 7.93 11.90
CA ALA A 92 -2.60 7.01 10.77
C ALA A 92 -1.93 7.62 9.53
N ILE A 93 -2.22 8.90 9.22
CA ILE A 93 -1.56 9.62 8.12
C ILE A 93 -0.06 9.77 8.40
N MET A 94 0.30 10.25 9.59
CA MET A 94 1.70 10.52 9.94
C MET A 94 2.54 9.25 9.98
N SER A 95 2.02 8.17 10.55
CA SER A 95 2.69 6.87 10.56
C SER A 95 2.85 6.30 9.15
N SER A 96 1.82 6.41 8.29
CA SER A 96 1.87 5.97 6.90
C SER A 96 2.86 6.80 6.07
N ALA A 97 2.90 8.12 6.26
CA ALA A 97 3.83 9.01 5.59
C ALA A 97 5.28 8.73 6.01
N PHE A 98 5.53 8.58 7.31
CA PHE A 98 6.85 8.27 7.82
C PHE A 98 7.32 6.88 7.38
N GLY A 99 6.48 5.86 7.53
CA GLY A 99 6.77 4.50 7.07
C GLY A 99 7.02 4.43 5.57
N GLY A 100 6.23 5.15 4.77
CA GLY A 100 6.41 5.26 3.33
C GLY A 100 7.73 5.92 2.93
N LEU A 101 8.10 7.04 3.58
CA LEU A 101 9.36 7.74 3.36
C LEU A 101 10.57 6.87 3.75
N VAL A 102 10.53 6.26 4.93
CA VAL A 102 11.60 5.38 5.41
C VAL A 102 11.74 4.16 4.50
N SER A 103 10.63 3.53 4.12
CA SER A 103 10.64 2.39 3.18
C SER A 103 11.22 2.78 1.83
N ALA A 104 10.83 3.93 1.27
CA ALA A 104 11.36 4.42 0.00
C ALA A 104 12.88 4.68 0.06
N LEU A 105 13.37 5.28 1.16
CA LEU A 105 14.80 5.48 1.39
C LEU A 105 15.54 4.15 1.51
N PHE A 106 15.03 3.23 2.34
CA PHE A 106 15.62 1.90 2.48
C PHE A 106 15.69 1.18 1.14
N LEU A 107 14.60 1.19 0.36
CA LEU A 107 14.59 0.57 -0.96
C LEU A 107 15.61 1.24 -1.89
N ALA A 108 15.73 2.57 -1.89
CA ALA A 108 16.70 3.26 -2.74
C ALA A 108 18.16 2.88 -2.42
N PHE A 109 18.52 2.69 -1.15
CA PHE A 109 19.87 2.33 -0.73
C PHE A 109 20.17 0.83 -0.82
N PHE A 110 19.21 -0.02 -0.47
CA PHE A 110 19.39 -1.47 -0.40
C PHE A 110 19.02 -2.19 -1.70
N ALA A 111 18.17 -1.65 -2.57
CA ALA A 111 17.83 -2.31 -3.83
C ALA A 111 19.06 -2.58 -4.74
N PRO A 112 20.02 -1.65 -4.92
CA PRO A 112 21.19 -1.90 -5.77
C PRO A 112 22.08 -3.07 -5.32
N PRO A 113 22.50 -3.21 -4.04
CA PRO A 113 23.28 -4.36 -3.61
C PRO A 113 22.48 -5.66 -3.69
N PHE A 114 21.19 -5.65 -3.36
CA PHE A 114 20.33 -6.83 -3.53
C PHE A 114 20.21 -7.26 -5.00
N ALA A 115 20.08 -6.32 -5.93
CA ALA A 115 20.03 -6.63 -7.37
C ALA A 115 21.33 -7.29 -7.86
N LYS A 116 22.49 -6.83 -7.40
CA LYS A 116 23.78 -7.45 -7.75
C LYS A 116 23.90 -8.87 -7.19
N PHE A 117 23.43 -9.10 -5.97
CA PHE A 117 23.40 -10.43 -5.38
C PHE A 117 22.46 -11.37 -6.15
N ALA A 118 21.26 -10.90 -6.49
CA ALA A 118 20.29 -11.67 -7.28
C ALA A 118 20.82 -12.03 -8.68
N LEU A 119 21.62 -11.16 -9.31
CA LEU A 119 22.27 -11.44 -10.60
C LEU A 119 23.36 -12.53 -10.51
N THR A 120 23.80 -12.88 -9.32
CA THR A 120 24.79 -13.96 -9.09
C THR A 120 24.13 -15.34 -8.98
N PHE A 121 22.80 -15.39 -8.85
CA PHE A 121 22.06 -16.66 -8.76
C PHE A 121 22.16 -17.43 -10.08
N SER A 122 22.56 -18.68 -9.98
CA SER A 122 22.56 -19.62 -11.09
C SER A 122 21.25 -20.40 -11.10
N THR A 123 21.11 -21.35 -12.03
CA THR A 123 19.88 -22.12 -12.25
C THR A 123 19.41 -22.88 -11.00
N VAL A 124 20.35 -23.34 -10.16
CA VAL A 124 20.05 -24.11 -8.96
C VAL A 124 19.45 -23.21 -7.86
N GLU A 125 20.00 -22.02 -7.66
CA GLU A 125 19.51 -21.06 -6.68
C GLU A 125 18.13 -20.52 -7.09
N PHE A 126 17.94 -20.22 -8.37
CA PHE A 126 16.62 -19.85 -8.89
C PHE A 126 15.59 -20.97 -8.70
N PHE A 127 15.95 -22.23 -8.96
CA PHE A 127 15.07 -23.37 -8.71
C PHE A 127 14.71 -23.49 -7.23
N ALA A 128 15.69 -23.41 -6.33
CA ALA A 128 15.47 -23.49 -4.89
C ALA A 128 14.56 -22.35 -4.39
N VAL A 129 14.77 -21.12 -4.85
CA VAL A 129 13.94 -19.96 -4.49
C VAL A 129 12.51 -20.11 -4.99
N VAL A 130 12.31 -20.60 -6.22
CA VAL A 130 10.96 -20.82 -6.78
C VAL A 130 10.22 -21.94 -6.04
N VAL A 131 10.89 -23.06 -5.76
CA VAL A 131 10.31 -24.18 -4.99
C VAL A 131 9.96 -23.73 -3.58
N PHE A 132 10.84 -22.96 -2.94
CA PHE A 132 10.59 -22.42 -1.61
C PHE A 132 9.45 -21.39 -1.59
N GLY A 133 9.32 -20.57 -2.64
CA GLY A 133 8.23 -19.59 -2.76
C GLY A 133 6.86 -20.20 -3.11
N LEU A 134 6.83 -21.42 -3.65
CA LEU A 134 5.62 -22.19 -3.92
C LEU A 134 5.15 -23.03 -2.72
N ALA A 135 6.03 -23.30 -1.76
CA ALA A 135 5.74 -24.05 -0.53
C ALA A 135 5.20 -23.14 0.57
#